data_AF-A0A7W0Q3X3-F1
#
_entry.id   AF-A0A7W0Q3X3-F1
#
_cell.length_a   1.000
_cell.length_b   1.000
_cell.length_c   1.000
_cell.angle_alpha   90.00
_cell.angle_beta   90.00
_cell.angle_gamma   90.00
#
_symmetry.space_group_name_H-M   'P 1'
#
loop_
_entity.id
_entity.type
_entity.pdbx_description
1 polymer ?
#
loop_
_entity_poly.entity_id
_entity_poly.type
_entity_poly.pdbx_seq_one_letter_code
_entity_poly.pdbx_strand_id
1 'polypeptide(L)'
;LWGPADATLARAAELAWPAEVRVALDRLAAVLVAFTELADPPAPAVTIDLGDVRGFDYYTGVRFAGYAGGAPDAVLRGGRYDELIGRYGRAARATGFAIDVEAIAQAQRTIGIAAPATRLGLAVHGRGAAGFARALRAHGVRAVTSAAAPTASWLRGAGLDAAVLVETRELVASDGTRQALGAELDAVSIIQMLQGG
;
A
#
# COMPACT_ATOMS: atom_id res chain seq x y z
N LEU A 1 -11.62 -31.12 3.74
CA LEU A 1 -10.19 -31.37 3.48
C LEU A 1 -9.49 -30.02 3.50
N TRP A 2 -8.39 -29.89 4.24
CA TRP A 2 -7.67 -28.61 4.42
C TRP A 2 -6.17 -28.84 4.58
N GLY A 3 -5.35 -27.92 4.07
CA GLY A 3 -3.89 -27.91 4.27
C GLY A 3 -3.10 -27.41 3.06
N PRO A 4 -1.77 -27.65 3.02
CA PRO A 4 -0.92 -27.29 1.88
C PRO A 4 -1.49 -27.82 0.56
N ALA A 5 -1.35 -27.04 -0.51
CA ALA A 5 -2.00 -27.30 -1.79
C ALA A 5 -1.75 -28.71 -2.33
N ASP A 6 -0.49 -29.10 -2.50
CA ASP A 6 -0.12 -30.42 -3.08
C ASP A 6 -0.64 -31.59 -2.25
N ALA A 7 -0.44 -31.53 -0.93
CA ALA A 7 -0.90 -32.57 -0.01
C ALA A 7 -2.43 -32.67 0.02
N THR A 8 -3.13 -31.54 -0.12
CA THR A 8 -4.60 -31.50 -0.12
C THR A 8 -5.17 -32.06 -1.42
N LEU A 9 -4.57 -31.73 -2.58
CA LEU A 9 -4.96 -32.30 -3.87
C LEU A 9 -4.70 -33.81 -3.93
N ALA A 10 -3.55 -34.28 -3.45
CA ALA A 10 -3.24 -35.70 -3.39
C ALA A 10 -4.29 -36.47 -2.57
N ARG A 11 -4.61 -35.98 -1.36
CA ARG A 11 -5.66 -36.58 -0.51
C ARG A 11 -7.06 -36.48 -1.12
N ALA A 12 -7.35 -35.39 -1.84
CA ALA A 12 -8.64 -35.25 -2.51
C ALA A 12 -8.80 -36.25 -3.67
N ALA A 13 -7.72 -36.58 -4.37
CA ALA A 13 -7.72 -37.54 -5.48
C ALA A 13 -8.02 -38.99 -5.05
N GLU A 14 -7.73 -39.34 -3.79
CA GLU A 14 -8.02 -40.67 -3.22
C GLU A 14 -9.51 -40.90 -2.89
N LEU A 15 -10.33 -39.85 -2.90
CA LEU A 15 -11.74 -39.93 -2.52
C LEU A 15 -12.65 -40.13 -3.73
N ALA A 16 -13.75 -40.87 -3.51
CA ALA A 16 -14.78 -41.10 -4.51
C ALA A 16 -15.70 -39.87 -4.64
N TRP A 17 -15.33 -38.94 -5.52
CA TRP A 17 -16.12 -37.74 -5.82
C TRP A 17 -17.12 -37.93 -6.97
N PRO A 18 -18.18 -37.12 -7.07
CA PRO A 18 -18.94 -36.93 -8.31
C PRO A 18 -18.06 -36.40 -9.45
N ALA A 19 -18.51 -36.57 -10.69
CA ALA A 19 -17.74 -36.15 -11.88
C ALA A 19 -17.49 -34.63 -11.91
N GLU A 20 -18.49 -33.86 -11.49
CA GLU A 20 -18.46 -32.40 -11.43
C GLU A 20 -17.38 -31.91 -10.46
N VAL A 21 -17.23 -32.59 -9.33
CA VAL A 21 -16.22 -32.27 -8.31
C VAL A 21 -14.82 -32.62 -8.82
N ARG A 22 -14.64 -33.74 -9.52
CA ARG A 22 -13.35 -34.06 -10.17
C ARG A 22 -12.93 -32.98 -11.17
N VAL A 23 -13.86 -32.54 -12.03
CA VAL A 23 -13.59 -31.45 -12.98
C VAL A 23 -13.22 -30.14 -12.25
N ALA A 24 -13.84 -29.85 -11.11
CA ALA A 24 -13.48 -28.68 -10.30
C ALA A 24 -12.08 -28.80 -9.67
N LEU A 25 -11.70 -29.99 -9.19
CA LEU A 25 -10.37 -30.27 -8.66
C LEU A 25 -9.29 -30.17 -9.74
N ASP A 26 -9.55 -30.68 -10.95
CA ASP A 26 -8.63 -30.57 -12.09
C ASP A 26 -8.39 -29.10 -12.48
N ARG A 27 -9.46 -28.30 -12.49
CA ARG A 27 -9.36 -26.85 -12.72
C ARG A 27 -8.57 -26.13 -11.63
N LEU A 28 -8.78 -26.49 -10.36
CA LEU A 28 -8.03 -25.94 -9.24
C LEU A 28 -6.54 -26.28 -9.37
N ALA A 29 -6.20 -27.52 -9.70
CA ALA A 29 -4.82 -27.95 -9.95
C ALA A 29 -4.18 -27.14 -11.10
N ALA A 30 -4.88 -26.95 -12.22
CA ALA A 30 -4.39 -26.15 -13.33
C ALA A 30 -4.13 -24.67 -12.95
N VAL A 31 -5.01 -24.08 -12.12
CA VAL A 31 -4.81 -22.72 -11.60
C VAL A 31 -3.58 -22.63 -10.71
N LEU A 32 -3.33 -23.64 -9.87
CA LEU A 32 -2.17 -23.67 -8.98
C LEU A 32 -0.86 -23.80 -9.75
N VAL A 33 -0.82 -24.63 -10.80
CA VAL A 33 0.34 -24.71 -11.70
C VAL A 33 0.62 -23.35 -12.34
N ALA A 34 -0.39 -22.71 -12.94
CA ALA A 34 -0.24 -21.40 -13.55
C ALA A 34 0.18 -20.32 -12.53
N PHE A 35 -0.32 -20.40 -11.30
CA PHE A 35 0.07 -19.49 -10.22
C PHE A 35 1.54 -19.64 -9.87
N THR A 36 2.05 -20.87 -9.73
CA THR A 36 3.47 -21.13 -9.45
C THR A 36 4.37 -20.65 -10.59
N GLU A 37 3.94 -20.80 -11.85
CA GLU A 37 4.70 -20.32 -13.02
C GLU A 37 4.78 -18.80 -13.11
N LEU A 38 3.74 -18.08 -12.65
CA LEU A 38 3.64 -16.62 -12.72
C LEU A 38 4.16 -15.90 -11.48
N ALA A 39 4.32 -16.58 -10.35
CA ALA A 39 4.70 -15.95 -9.09
C ALA A 39 6.21 -15.63 -9.05
N ASP A 40 6.55 -14.41 -8.65
CA ASP A 40 7.93 -14.03 -8.37
C ASP A 40 8.47 -14.80 -7.15
N PRO A 41 9.72 -15.31 -7.20
CA PRO A 41 10.31 -16.01 -6.07
C PRO A 41 10.67 -15.06 -4.91
N PRO A 42 10.42 -15.45 -3.64
CA PRO A 42 9.77 -16.69 -3.24
C PRO A 42 8.25 -16.65 -3.46
N ALA A 43 7.72 -17.69 -4.09
CA ALA A 43 6.28 -17.83 -4.28
C ALA A 43 5.58 -17.91 -2.91
N PRO A 44 4.40 -17.29 -2.78
CA PRO A 44 3.66 -17.33 -1.53
C PRO A 44 3.15 -18.75 -1.25
N ALA A 45 3.09 -19.11 0.04
CA ALA A 45 2.53 -20.39 0.46
C ALA A 45 1.03 -20.47 0.15
N VAL A 46 0.60 -21.58 -0.46
CA VAL A 46 -0.80 -21.82 -0.82
C VAL A 46 -1.40 -22.95 -0.01
N THR A 47 -2.54 -22.66 0.63
CA THR A 47 -3.36 -23.60 1.39
C THR A 47 -4.70 -23.75 0.69
N ILE A 48 -5.21 -24.97 0.62
CA ILE A 48 -6.54 -25.26 0.09
C ILE A 48 -7.47 -25.56 1.26
N ASP A 49 -8.68 -24.98 1.23
CA ASP A 49 -9.80 -25.36 2.09
C ASP A 49 -10.98 -25.82 1.22
N LEU A 50 -11.19 -27.14 1.13
CA LEU A 50 -12.35 -27.70 0.43
C LEU A 50 -13.63 -27.67 1.30
N GLY A 51 -13.52 -27.29 2.58
CA GLY A 51 -14.65 -27.09 3.48
C GLY A 51 -15.14 -25.64 3.53
N ASP A 52 -14.43 -24.71 2.91
CA ASP A 52 -14.92 -23.35 2.72
C ASP A 52 -16.11 -23.40 1.77
N VAL A 53 -17.32 -23.34 2.31
CA VAL A 53 -18.58 -23.23 1.58
C VAL A 53 -19.30 -21.92 1.93
N ARG A 54 -18.67 -21.04 2.71
CA ARG A 54 -19.27 -19.81 3.24
C ARG A 54 -18.89 -18.62 2.37
N GLY A 55 -19.82 -17.72 2.10
CA GLY A 55 -19.53 -16.51 1.31
C GLY A 55 -20.76 -16.05 0.54
N PHE A 56 -20.55 -15.12 -0.38
CA PHE A 56 -21.61 -14.62 -1.23
C PHE A 56 -21.93 -15.62 -2.35
N ASP A 57 -23.22 -15.88 -2.56
CA ASP A 57 -23.76 -16.82 -3.57
C ASP A 57 -23.58 -16.36 -5.04
N TYR A 58 -22.62 -15.46 -5.32
CA TYR A 58 -22.32 -15.02 -6.67
C TYR A 58 -21.07 -15.70 -7.28
N TYR A 59 -20.28 -16.42 -6.50
CA TYR A 59 -19.11 -17.13 -7.01
C TYR A 59 -19.52 -18.42 -7.71
N THR A 60 -19.00 -18.64 -8.92
CA THR A 60 -19.29 -19.79 -9.79
C THR A 60 -18.09 -20.72 -9.98
N GLY A 61 -16.98 -20.47 -9.28
CA GLY A 61 -15.75 -21.25 -9.42
C GLY A 61 -14.79 -21.03 -8.25
N VAL A 62 -13.48 -21.00 -8.54
CA VAL A 62 -12.44 -20.82 -7.53
C VAL A 62 -12.65 -19.53 -6.73
N ARG A 63 -12.45 -19.63 -5.41
CA ARG A 63 -12.38 -18.52 -4.46
C ARG A 63 -11.00 -18.52 -3.83
N PHE A 64 -10.51 -17.34 -3.50
CA PHE A 64 -9.22 -17.19 -2.84
C PHE A 64 -9.23 -16.00 -1.88
N ALA A 65 -8.38 -16.09 -0.87
CA ALA A 65 -8.10 -15.04 0.09
C ALA A 65 -6.59 -14.95 0.30
N GLY A 66 -6.08 -13.73 0.43
CA GLY A 66 -4.67 -13.48 0.74
C GLY A 66 -4.52 -12.93 2.15
N TYR A 67 -3.55 -13.45 2.87
CA TYR A 67 -3.26 -13.11 4.26
C TYR A 67 -1.88 -12.49 4.36
N ALA A 68 -1.75 -11.43 5.14
CA ALA A 68 -0.49 -10.76 5.38
C ALA A 68 -0.15 -10.81 6.88
N GLY A 69 1.14 -10.95 7.18
CA GLY A 69 1.62 -10.85 8.56
C GLY A 69 1.23 -9.50 9.18
N GLY A 70 0.72 -9.52 10.41
CA GLY A 70 0.26 -8.32 11.10
C GLY A 70 -1.17 -7.87 10.77
N ALA A 71 -1.85 -8.52 9.82
CA ALA A 71 -3.29 -8.36 9.62
C ALA A 71 -4.08 -9.37 10.48
N PRO A 72 -5.23 -8.97 11.07
CA PRO A 72 -6.06 -9.89 11.86
C PRO A 72 -6.91 -10.85 11.01
N ASP A 73 -7.08 -10.55 9.72
CA ASP A 73 -7.86 -11.34 8.76
C ASP A 73 -7.27 -11.16 7.34
N ALA A 74 -7.89 -11.77 6.33
CA ALA A 74 -7.51 -11.64 4.94
C ALA A 74 -7.50 -10.18 4.47
N VAL A 75 -6.41 -9.78 3.81
CA VAL A 75 -6.23 -8.45 3.22
C VAL A 75 -6.74 -8.36 1.78
N LEU A 76 -7.03 -9.51 1.17
CA LEU A 76 -7.69 -9.57 -0.13
C LEU A 76 -8.60 -10.79 -0.21
N ARG A 77 -9.68 -10.66 -0.97
CA ARG A 77 -10.62 -11.76 -1.27
C ARG A 77 -11.12 -11.65 -2.70
N GLY A 78 -11.27 -12.78 -3.37
CA GLY A 78 -11.75 -12.81 -4.74
C GLY A 78 -12.12 -14.19 -5.23
N GLY A 79 -12.41 -14.25 -6.53
CA GLY A 79 -12.79 -15.50 -7.19
C GLY A 79 -13.42 -15.28 -8.56
N ARG A 80 -13.95 -16.38 -9.11
CA ARG A 80 -14.68 -16.43 -10.39
C ARG A 80 -16.18 -16.27 -10.17
N TYR A 81 -16.83 -15.39 -10.93
CA TYR A 81 -18.24 -15.01 -10.78
C TYR A 81 -18.92 -14.79 -12.14
N ASP A 82 -19.16 -15.87 -12.89
CA ASP A 82 -19.61 -15.79 -14.28
C ASP A 82 -21.06 -15.30 -14.46
N GLU A 83 -21.87 -15.39 -13.42
CA GLU A 83 -23.30 -15.03 -13.47
C GLU A 83 -23.58 -13.60 -13.04
N LEU A 84 -22.63 -12.94 -12.37
CA LEU A 84 -22.86 -11.64 -11.73
C LEU A 84 -23.19 -10.56 -12.76
N ILE A 85 -22.41 -10.45 -13.84
CA ILE A 85 -22.60 -9.42 -14.86
C ILE A 85 -23.91 -9.63 -15.63
N GLY A 86 -24.35 -10.89 -15.77
CA GLY A 86 -25.62 -11.25 -16.39
C GLY A 86 -26.82 -10.57 -15.73
N ARG A 87 -26.77 -10.35 -14.40
CA ARG A 87 -27.80 -9.64 -13.64
C ARG A 87 -27.96 -8.16 -14.03
N TYR A 88 -26.96 -7.60 -14.73
CA TYR A 88 -26.94 -6.21 -15.19
C TYR A 88 -27.13 -6.06 -16.70
N GLY A 89 -27.62 -7.12 -17.39
CA GLY A 89 -28.04 -7.03 -18.80
C GLY A 89 -27.02 -7.54 -19.82
N ARG A 90 -25.88 -8.08 -19.40
CA ARG A 90 -24.92 -8.74 -20.31
C ARG A 90 -24.26 -9.95 -19.67
N ALA A 91 -24.44 -11.13 -20.26
CA ALA A 91 -23.71 -12.32 -19.83
C ALA A 91 -22.20 -12.15 -20.14
N ALA A 92 -21.36 -12.32 -19.11
CA ALA A 92 -19.92 -12.27 -19.25
C ALA A 92 -19.26 -13.12 -18.17
N ARG A 93 -18.29 -13.95 -18.57
CA ARG A 93 -17.43 -14.65 -17.63
C ARG A 93 -16.51 -13.66 -16.92
N ALA A 94 -16.35 -13.79 -15.62
CA ALA A 94 -15.64 -12.79 -14.83
C ALA A 94 -14.85 -13.38 -13.66
N THR A 95 -13.72 -12.74 -13.36
CA THR A 95 -12.85 -13.02 -12.23
C THR A 95 -12.32 -11.70 -11.68
N GLY A 96 -12.18 -11.61 -10.37
CA GLY A 96 -11.60 -10.42 -9.74
C GLY A 96 -11.49 -10.59 -8.24
N PHE A 97 -10.93 -9.57 -7.60
CA PHE A 97 -10.73 -9.53 -6.17
C PHE A 97 -10.82 -8.09 -5.67
N ALA A 98 -11.05 -7.94 -4.37
CA ALA A 98 -10.92 -6.68 -3.66
C ALA A 98 -9.74 -6.77 -2.69
N ILE A 99 -9.07 -5.64 -2.50
CA ILE A 99 -8.03 -5.46 -1.49
C ILE A 99 -8.58 -4.54 -0.41
N ASP A 100 -8.37 -4.91 0.85
CA ASP A 100 -8.58 -4.05 2.00
C ASP A 100 -7.31 -3.22 2.26
N VAL A 101 -7.33 -1.98 1.77
CA VAL A 101 -6.19 -1.06 1.92
C VAL A 101 -5.94 -0.64 3.37
N GLU A 102 -6.96 -0.66 4.22
CA GLU A 102 -6.84 -0.32 5.64
C GLU A 102 -6.18 -1.48 6.40
N ALA A 103 -6.58 -2.71 6.11
CA ALA A 103 -5.94 -3.91 6.66
C ALA A 103 -4.47 -4.01 6.23
N ILE A 104 -4.14 -3.66 4.97
CA ILE A 104 -2.74 -3.59 4.52
C ILE A 104 -1.96 -2.51 5.28
N ALA A 105 -2.50 -1.30 5.38
CA ALA A 105 -1.83 -0.20 6.08
C ALA A 105 -1.60 -0.53 7.56
N GLN A 106 -2.56 -1.21 8.19
CA GLN A 106 -2.42 -1.71 9.56
C GLN A 106 -1.35 -2.80 9.65
N ALA A 107 -1.36 -3.78 8.74
CA ALA A 107 -0.36 -4.84 8.69
C ALA A 107 1.06 -4.28 8.57
N GLN A 108 1.27 -3.32 7.66
CA GLN A 108 2.55 -2.63 7.46
C GLN A 108 3.05 -1.97 8.75
N ARG A 109 2.17 -1.26 9.48
CA ARG A 109 2.52 -0.67 10.78
C ARG A 109 2.90 -1.74 11.81
N THR A 110 2.12 -2.82 11.89
CA THR A 110 2.35 -3.91 12.85
C THR A 110 3.70 -4.59 12.64
N ILE A 111 4.09 -4.83 11.38
CA ILE A 111 5.36 -5.51 11.06
C ILE A 111 6.54 -4.55 10.85
N GLY A 112 6.34 -3.25 11.09
CA GLY A 112 7.40 -2.25 11.02
C GLY A 112 7.88 -1.92 9.61
N ILE A 113 7.05 -2.13 8.58
CA ILE A 113 7.35 -1.59 7.24
C ILE A 113 7.22 -0.07 7.32
N ALA A 114 8.36 0.62 7.20
CA ALA A 114 8.40 2.07 7.17
C ALA A 114 7.55 2.60 6.01
N ALA A 115 6.78 3.65 6.27
CA ALA A 115 6.19 4.42 5.18
C ALA A 115 7.32 4.89 4.25
N PRO A 116 7.08 4.90 2.92
CA PRO A 116 8.08 5.40 1.99
C PRO A 116 8.50 6.81 2.41
N ALA A 117 9.81 7.08 2.38
CA ALA A 117 10.36 8.37 2.75
C ALA A 117 9.63 9.47 1.97
N THR A 118 8.97 10.37 2.68
CA THR A 118 8.32 11.51 2.04
C THR A 118 9.41 12.43 1.50
N ARG A 119 9.22 12.98 0.30
CA ARG A 119 10.12 14.06 -0.19
C ARG A 119 10.17 15.20 0.82
N LEU A 120 11.33 15.85 0.93
CA LEU A 120 11.56 17.02 1.77
C LEU A 120 10.40 18.03 1.65
N GLY A 121 9.83 18.38 2.79
CA GLY A 121 8.71 19.28 2.97
C GLY A 121 9.11 20.51 3.77
N LEU A 122 8.96 21.70 3.19
CA LEU A 122 9.32 22.96 3.82
C LEU A 122 8.15 23.91 3.96
N ALA A 123 8.00 24.54 5.12
CA ALA A 123 7.23 25.76 5.26
C ALA A 123 8.13 26.97 5.03
N VAL A 124 7.59 28.03 4.45
CA VAL A 124 8.26 29.33 4.35
C VAL A 124 7.36 30.38 4.97
N HIS A 125 7.91 31.13 5.92
CA HIS A 125 7.22 32.23 6.58
C HIS A 125 7.97 33.53 6.35
N GLY A 126 7.22 34.59 6.09
CA GLY A 126 7.76 35.93 5.92
C GLY A 126 7.47 36.59 4.59
N ARG A 127 7.96 37.81 4.43
CA ARG A 127 7.93 38.56 3.18
C ARG A 127 8.70 37.81 2.10
N GLY A 128 8.10 37.69 0.92
CA GLY A 128 8.68 36.94 -0.19
C GLY A 128 8.52 35.41 -0.08
N ALA A 129 7.86 34.89 0.96
CA ALA A 129 7.67 33.45 1.16
C ALA A 129 7.06 32.74 -0.05
N ALA A 130 6.09 33.38 -0.74
CA ALA A 130 5.48 32.81 -1.94
C ALA A 130 6.48 32.65 -3.11
N GLY A 131 7.40 33.60 -3.27
CA GLY A 131 8.47 33.51 -4.27
C GLY A 131 9.48 32.44 -3.91
N PHE A 132 9.91 32.40 -2.65
CA PHE A 132 10.87 31.40 -2.17
C PHE A 132 10.31 29.97 -2.20
N ALA A 133 9.06 29.78 -1.78
CA ALA A 133 8.36 28.50 -1.91
C ALA A 133 8.24 28.05 -3.37
N ARG A 134 8.04 29.00 -4.32
CA ARG A 134 8.04 28.69 -5.76
C ARG A 134 9.41 28.23 -6.24
N ALA A 135 10.49 28.89 -5.81
CA ALA A 135 11.86 28.48 -6.14
C ALA A 135 12.15 27.07 -5.61
N LEU A 136 11.82 26.78 -4.34
CA LEU A 136 11.95 25.44 -3.76
C LEU A 136 11.18 24.37 -4.55
N ARG A 137 9.94 24.66 -4.96
CA ARG A 137 9.14 23.74 -5.80
C ARG A 137 9.74 23.50 -7.18
N ALA A 138 10.41 24.49 -7.78
CA ALA A 138 11.11 24.33 -9.05
C ALA A 138 12.26 23.31 -8.96
N HIS A 139 12.80 23.08 -7.75
CA HIS A 139 13.78 22.04 -7.44
C HIS A 139 13.16 20.74 -6.89
N GLY A 140 11.83 20.56 -6.99
CA GLY A 140 11.14 19.33 -6.58
C GLY A 140 10.85 19.21 -5.08
N VAL A 141 11.07 20.27 -4.29
CA VAL A 141 10.77 20.30 -2.86
C VAL A 141 9.28 20.60 -2.63
N ARG A 142 8.65 19.87 -1.71
CA ARG A 142 7.27 20.17 -1.27
C ARG A 142 7.31 21.43 -0.40
N ALA A 143 7.11 22.61 -0.97
CA ALA A 143 7.10 23.85 -0.19
C ALA A 143 5.69 24.42 0.01
N VAL A 144 5.39 24.96 1.20
CA VAL A 144 4.17 25.72 1.52
C VAL A 144 4.51 27.07 2.11
N THR A 145 3.58 28.02 2.06
CA THR A 145 3.71 29.30 2.76
C THR A 145 2.91 29.28 4.04
N SER A 146 3.44 29.85 5.13
CA SER A 146 2.73 29.96 6.39
C SER A 146 2.40 31.42 6.74
N ALA A 147 1.15 31.67 7.12
CA ALA A 147 0.68 32.99 7.54
C ALA A 147 1.28 33.40 8.91
N ALA A 148 1.53 32.44 9.79
CA ALA A 148 2.18 32.65 11.09
C ALA A 148 3.53 31.92 11.14
N ALA A 149 4.43 32.34 12.02
CA ALA A 149 5.70 31.64 12.23
C ALA A 149 5.43 30.18 12.65
N PRO A 150 5.87 29.17 11.87
CA PRO A 150 5.62 27.77 12.19
C PRO A 150 6.30 27.33 13.48
N THR A 151 5.61 26.52 14.27
CA THR A 151 6.20 25.80 15.39
C THR A 151 6.63 24.39 14.97
N ALA A 152 7.54 23.77 15.71
CA ALA A 152 7.94 22.38 15.47
C ALA A 152 6.75 21.40 15.56
N SER A 153 5.81 21.63 16.48
CA SER A 153 4.59 20.81 16.60
C SER A 153 3.69 20.94 15.37
N TRP A 154 3.53 22.16 14.84
CA TRP A 154 2.76 22.39 13.62
C TRP A 154 3.42 21.73 12.41
N LEU A 155 4.75 21.82 12.29
CA LEU A 155 5.51 21.16 11.22
C LEU A 155 5.30 19.64 11.22
N ARG A 156 5.42 18.98 12.38
CA ARG A 156 5.14 17.54 12.52
C ARG A 156 3.71 17.20 12.13
N GLY A 157 2.73 17.95 12.61
CA GLY A 157 1.31 17.74 12.29
C GLY A 157 1.00 17.93 10.81
N ALA A 158 1.70 18.84 10.14
CA ALA A 158 1.57 19.08 8.70
C ALA A 158 2.41 18.11 7.83
N GLY A 159 3.22 17.24 8.44
CA GLY A 159 4.15 16.36 7.74
C GLY A 159 5.21 17.15 6.98
N LEU A 160 5.75 18.22 7.56
CA LEU A 160 6.84 19.02 7.01
C LEU A 160 8.10 18.86 7.87
N ASP A 161 9.26 18.84 7.22
CA ASP A 161 10.55 18.59 7.87
C ASP A 161 11.09 19.84 8.55
N ALA A 162 10.88 21.03 7.97
CA ALA A 162 11.36 22.29 8.53
C ALA A 162 10.58 23.51 8.04
N ALA A 163 10.81 24.65 8.69
CA ALA A 163 10.38 25.97 8.26
C ALA A 163 11.57 26.90 8.04
N VAL A 164 11.54 27.68 6.96
CA VAL A 164 12.43 28.83 6.74
C VAL A 164 11.71 30.10 7.16
N LEU A 165 12.27 30.81 8.13
CA LEU A 165 11.82 32.12 8.59
C LEU A 165 12.65 33.18 7.87
N VAL A 166 12.05 33.86 6.88
CA VAL A 166 12.79 34.74 5.97
C VAL A 166 13.33 35.97 6.69
N GLU A 167 12.55 36.59 7.59
CA GLU A 167 12.98 37.78 8.32
C GLU A 167 14.09 37.50 9.33
N THR A 168 13.94 36.44 10.14
CA THR A 168 14.94 36.11 11.18
C THR A 168 16.11 35.32 10.61
N ARG A 169 16.01 34.85 9.37
CA ARG A 169 16.99 33.97 8.71
C ARG A 169 17.28 32.74 9.57
N GLU A 170 16.23 32.08 10.00
CA GLU A 170 16.32 30.86 10.79
C GLU A 170 15.64 29.72 10.06
N LEU A 171 16.22 28.53 10.20
CA LEU A 171 15.55 27.28 9.93
C LEU A 171 15.09 26.66 11.25
N VAL A 172 13.81 26.30 11.32
CA VAL A 172 13.21 25.59 12.44
C VAL A 172 12.82 24.20 11.96
N ALA A 173 13.53 23.17 12.42
CA ALA A 173 13.22 21.78 12.08
C ALA A 173 12.04 21.24 12.89
N SER A 174 11.41 20.19 12.37
CA SER A 174 10.22 19.57 12.96
C SER A 174 10.51 18.86 14.28
N ASP A 175 11.77 18.57 14.59
CA ASP A 175 12.24 18.05 15.89
C ASP A 175 12.41 19.15 16.96
N GLY A 176 12.35 20.43 16.56
CA GLY A 176 12.57 21.58 17.43
C GLY A 176 13.95 22.22 17.30
N THR A 177 14.86 21.62 16.55
CA THR A 177 16.20 22.15 16.29
C THR A 177 16.10 23.46 15.51
N ARG A 178 16.94 24.43 15.87
CA ARG A 178 17.01 25.74 15.22
C ARG A 178 18.42 26.01 14.71
N GLN A 179 18.51 26.53 13.50
CA GLN A 179 19.77 26.86 12.87
C GLN A 179 19.68 28.22 12.18
N ALA A 180 20.68 29.08 12.41
CA ALA A 180 20.81 30.33 11.68
C ALA A 180 21.21 30.05 10.22
N LEU A 181 20.58 30.76 9.30
CA LEU A 181 20.83 30.68 7.86
C LEU A 181 21.85 31.74 7.44
N GLY A 182 22.56 31.47 6.36
CA GLY A 182 23.57 32.36 5.79
C GLY A 182 23.01 33.70 5.30
N ALA A 183 23.92 34.56 4.82
CA ALA A 183 23.56 35.89 4.34
C ALA A 183 22.66 35.85 3.09
N GLU A 184 22.83 34.83 2.23
CA GLU A 184 21.98 34.57 1.07
C GLU A 184 20.98 33.45 1.39
N LEU A 185 19.70 33.72 1.10
CA LEU A 185 18.63 32.75 1.16
C LEU A 185 18.27 32.31 -0.26
N ASP A 186 18.95 31.27 -0.75
CA ASP A 186 18.62 30.63 -2.02
C ASP A 186 18.13 29.19 -1.81
N ALA A 187 17.31 28.71 -2.76
CA ALA A 187 16.66 27.41 -2.65
C ALA A 187 17.68 26.25 -2.65
N VAL A 188 18.79 26.38 -3.39
CA VAL A 188 19.78 25.31 -3.55
C VAL A 188 20.55 25.11 -2.25
N SER A 189 21.02 26.20 -1.63
CA SER A 189 21.75 26.14 -0.35
C SER A 189 20.91 25.51 0.76
N ILE A 190 19.61 25.86 0.85
CA ILE A 190 18.70 25.26 1.84
C ILE A 190 18.50 23.76 1.59
N ILE A 191 18.35 23.36 0.33
CA ILE A 191 18.20 21.94 -0.03
C ILE A 191 19.45 21.15 0.33
N GLN A 192 20.63 21.65 -0.04
CA GLN A 192 21.91 20.99 0.25
C GLN A 192 22.14 20.84 1.76
N MET A 193 21.82 21.87 2.54
CA MET A 193 21.94 21.84 4.00
C MET A 193 21.06 20.74 4.63
N LEU A 194 19.85 20.53 4.11
CA LEU A 194 18.90 19.55 4.66
C LEU A 194 19.08 18.13 4.13
N GLN A 195 19.83 17.96 3.03
CA GLN A 195 20.13 16.66 2.43
C GLN A 195 21.53 16.14 2.79
N GLY A 196 22.42 17.00 3.30
CA GLY A 196 23.81 16.66 3.67
C GLY A 196 24.05 16.40 5.15
N GLY A 197 23.00 16.29 5.96
CA GLY A 197 23.05 16.01 7.41
C GLY A 197 22.58 14.61 7.77
#